data_AF-A0A392MKY0-F1
#
_entry.id   AF-A0A392MKY0-F1
#
_cell.length_a   1.000
_cell.length_b   1.000
_cell.length_c   1.000
_cell.angle_alpha   90.00
_cell.angle_beta   90.00
_cell.angle_gamma   90.00
#
_symmetry.space_group_name_H-M   'P 1'
#
loop_
_entity.id
_entity.type
_entity.pdbx_description
1 polymer ?
#
loop_
_entity_poly.entity_id
_entity_poly.type
_entity_poly.pdbx_seq_one_letter_code
_entity_poly.pdbx_strand_id
1 'polypeptide(L)'
;MKLVGVIFVVLQLDLLLSNYCGAAAAKHFGSGGCIANERRALLELKASLVLDDTHLLSTWDSKSDCCSWKGVVCSNQTGHIEMLNLNSRQFGHFRGKINASLMELRHL
;
A
#
# COMPACT_ATOMS: atom_id res chain seq x y z
N MET A 1 -47.96 0.21 14.88
CA MET A 1 -47.32 -1.13 14.97
C MET A 1 -46.59 -1.52 13.69
N LYS A 2 -47.17 -1.38 12.49
CA LYS A 2 -46.50 -1.70 11.21
C LYS A 2 -45.22 -0.88 10.97
N LEU A 3 -45.24 0.42 11.26
CA LEU A 3 -44.11 1.34 11.03
C LEU A 3 -42.88 1.05 11.93
N VAL A 4 -43.11 0.67 13.18
CA VAL A 4 -42.05 0.33 14.16
C VAL A 4 -41.31 -0.94 13.73
N GLY A 5 -42.04 -1.92 13.17
CA GLY A 5 -41.44 -3.13 12.61
C GLY A 5 -40.59 -2.86 11.36
N VAL A 6 -41.01 -1.94 10.48
CA VAL A 6 -40.23 -1.55 9.30
C VAL A 6 -38.91 -0.87 9.71
N ILE A 7 -38.94 0.05 10.68
CA ILE A 7 -37.74 0.72 11.19
C ILE A 7 -36.76 -0.31 11.79
N PHE A 8 -37.27 -1.28 12.55
CA PHE A 8 -36.44 -2.33 13.14
C PHE A 8 -35.74 -3.17 12.06
N VAL A 9 -36.45 -3.56 11.00
CA VAL A 9 -35.88 -4.35 9.90
C VAL A 9 -34.81 -3.58 9.12
N VAL A 10 -35.01 -2.28 8.88
CA VAL A 10 -34.04 -1.43 8.18
C VAL A 10 -32.76 -1.27 9.01
N LEU A 11 -32.88 -0.97 10.31
CA LEU A 11 -31.72 -0.83 11.20
C LEU A 11 -30.90 -2.12 11.31
N GLN A 12 -31.56 -3.28 11.30
CA GLN A 12 -30.87 -4.58 11.30
C GLN A 12 -30.12 -4.83 10.00
N LEU A 13 -30.66 -4.40 8.85
CA LEU A 13 -30.02 -4.56 7.54
C LEU A 13 -28.81 -3.61 7.36
N ASP A 14 -28.93 -2.37 7.82
CA ASP A 14 -27.85 -1.37 7.79
C ASP A 14 -26.64 -1.81 8.65
N LEU A 15 -26.89 -2.40 9.83
CA LEU A 15 -25.82 -2.96 10.66
C LEU A 15 -25.07 -4.09 9.94
N LEU A 16 -25.78 -4.94 9.20
CA LEU A 16 -25.17 -6.05 8.43
C LEU A 16 -24.32 -5.53 7.28
N LEU A 17 -24.72 -4.44 6.60
CA LEU A 17 -23.91 -3.80 5.55
C LEU A 17 -22.65 -3.12 6.12
N SER A 18 -22.75 -2.52 7.30
CA SER A 18 -21.59 -1.93 7.99
C SER A 18 -20.54 -2.98 8.39
N ASN A 19 -20.98 -4.19 8.76
CA ASN A 19 -20.12 -5.33 9.04
C ASN A 19 -19.51 -5.93 7.75
N TYR A 20 -20.20 -5.84 6.61
CA TYR A 20 -19.72 -6.36 5.33
C TYR A 20 -18.60 -5.51 4.71
N CYS A 21 -18.46 -4.24 5.11
CA CYS A 21 -17.27 -3.42 4.82
C CYS A 21 -16.25 -3.39 5.96
N GLY A 22 -16.49 -4.17 7.02
CA GLY A 22 -15.60 -4.35 8.18
C GLY A 22 -14.65 -5.55 8.07
N ALA A 23 -14.73 -6.34 7.00
CA ALA A 23 -13.76 -7.41 6.71
C ALA A 23 -12.47 -6.89 6.00
N ALA A 24 -12.16 -5.60 6.16
CA ALA A 24 -10.85 -5.07 5.80
C ALA A 24 -9.87 -5.33 6.94
N ALA A 25 -8.82 -6.10 6.63
CA ALA A 25 -7.64 -6.38 7.44
C ALA A 25 -7.68 -7.58 8.41
N ALA A 26 -8.07 -8.76 7.91
CA ALA A 26 -7.30 -9.95 8.28
C ALA A 26 -5.93 -9.86 7.57
N LYS A 27 -4.96 -9.13 8.17
CA LYS A 27 -3.56 -9.23 7.75
C LYS A 27 -3.12 -10.66 8.02
N HIS A 28 -2.97 -11.44 6.96
CA HIS A 28 -2.09 -12.60 6.97
C HIS A 28 -0.69 -12.12 7.37
N PHE A 29 -0.35 -12.24 8.65
CA PHE A 29 1.04 -12.20 9.13
C PHE A 29 1.65 -13.57 8.84
N GLY A 30 1.93 -13.83 7.57
CA GLY A 30 2.38 -15.12 7.08
C GLY A 30 3.39 -14.96 5.95
N SER A 31 4.66 -14.96 6.34
CA SER A 31 5.91 -15.07 5.56
C SER A 31 6.09 -14.12 4.37
N GLY A 32 6.82 -13.03 4.64
CA GLY A 32 7.83 -12.53 3.70
C GLY A 32 7.34 -11.55 2.65
N GLY A 33 6.48 -10.59 3.01
CA GLY A 33 6.43 -9.38 2.21
C GLY A 33 5.70 -8.17 2.75
N CYS A 34 5.97 -7.03 2.09
CA CYS A 34 5.51 -5.71 2.50
C CYS A 34 3.99 -5.55 2.41
N ILE A 35 3.46 -4.57 3.16
CA ILE A 35 2.03 -4.34 3.27
C ILE A 35 1.43 -3.87 1.94
N ALA A 36 0.26 -4.41 1.58
CA ALA A 36 -0.38 -4.18 0.28
C ALA A 36 -0.60 -2.69 -0.07
N ASN A 37 -0.90 -1.85 0.92
CA ASN A 37 -1.06 -0.42 0.71
C ASN A 37 0.27 0.29 0.43
N GLU A 38 1.33 -0.06 1.16
CA GLU A 38 2.67 0.49 0.95
C GLU A 38 3.23 0.06 -0.42
N ARG A 39 3.00 -1.19 -0.81
CA ARG A 39 3.29 -1.71 -2.15
C ARG A 39 2.59 -0.88 -3.23
N ARG A 40 1.29 -0.63 -3.07
CA ARG A 40 0.50 0.15 -4.02
C ARG A 40 1.05 1.58 -4.14
N ALA A 41 1.34 2.21 -3.01
CA ALA A 41 1.91 3.55 -2.96
C ALA A 41 3.25 3.64 -3.71
N LEU A 42 4.14 2.67 -3.54
CA LEU A 42 5.39 2.61 -4.30
C LEU A 42 5.19 2.39 -5.81
N LEU A 43 4.20 1.61 -6.22
CA LEU A 43 3.88 1.44 -7.65
C LEU A 43 3.28 2.71 -8.26
N GLU A 44 2.47 3.45 -7.50
CA GLU A 44 1.98 4.77 -7.91
C GLU A 44 3.13 5.79 -8.02
N LEU A 45 4.07 5.77 -7.07
CA LEU A 45 5.28 6.56 -7.14
C LEU A 45 6.07 6.21 -8.41
N LYS A 46 6.29 4.92 -8.69
CA LYS A 46 6.95 4.46 -9.93
C LYS A 46 6.27 5.03 -11.18
N ALA A 47 4.94 5.04 -11.24
CA ALA A 47 4.20 5.60 -12.38
C ALA A 47 4.35 7.13 -12.52
N SER A 48 4.57 7.83 -11.40
CA SER A 48 4.79 9.28 -11.39
C SER A 48 6.23 9.72 -11.70
N LEU A 49 7.17 8.77 -11.67
CA LEU A 49 8.57 8.98 -12.00
C LEU A 49 8.82 8.61 -13.46
N VAL A 50 9.42 9.54 -14.20
CA VAL A 50 9.92 9.35 -15.56
C VAL A 50 11.38 8.90 -15.47
N LEU A 51 11.64 7.73 -16.04
CA LEU A 51 12.94 7.05 -16.05
C LEU A 51 13.78 7.51 -17.24
N ASP A 52 14.94 8.12 -16.98
CA ASP A 52 15.92 8.37 -18.06
C ASP A 52 16.91 7.20 -18.22
N ASP A 53 17.36 6.52 -17.15
CA ASP A 53 18.24 5.32 -17.26
C ASP A 53 18.50 4.66 -15.89
N THR A 54 17.60 3.80 -15.36
CA THR A 54 17.82 3.20 -14.02
C THR A 54 17.31 1.77 -13.83
N HIS A 55 18.16 0.93 -13.22
CA HIS A 55 17.85 -0.45 -12.80
C HIS A 55 17.14 -0.56 -11.44
N LEU A 56 16.75 0.57 -10.83
CA LEU A 56 16.09 0.59 -9.52
C LEU A 56 14.61 0.19 -9.68
N LEU A 57 13.86 1.00 -10.42
CA LEU A 57 12.42 0.82 -10.62
C LEU A 57 12.09 -0.42 -11.47
N SER A 58 13.08 -1.02 -12.15
CA SER A 58 12.89 -2.30 -12.84
C SER A 58 12.65 -3.46 -11.89
N THR A 59 13.12 -3.37 -10.63
CA THR A 59 12.87 -4.39 -9.60
C THR A 59 11.49 -4.25 -8.95
N TRP A 60 10.83 -3.10 -9.13
CA TRP A 60 9.54 -2.81 -8.53
C TRP A 60 8.42 -3.39 -9.40
N ASP A 61 7.89 -4.53 -9.00
CA ASP A 61 6.92 -5.30 -9.77
C ASP A 61 5.63 -5.61 -9.00
N SER A 62 4.49 -5.69 -9.69
CA SER A 62 3.19 -5.91 -9.06
C SER A 62 2.95 -7.35 -8.60
N LYS A 63 3.88 -8.28 -8.82
CA LYS A 63 3.80 -9.68 -8.37
C LYS A 63 4.83 -10.04 -7.28
N SER A 64 5.95 -9.35 -7.15
CA SER A 64 7.00 -9.65 -6.15
C SER A 64 6.82 -8.97 -4.78
N ASP A 65 7.47 -9.46 -3.74
CA ASP A 65 7.51 -8.77 -2.44
C ASP A 65 8.29 -7.43 -2.55
N CYS A 66 7.70 -6.31 -2.10
CA CYS A 66 8.39 -5.04 -2.15
C CYS A 66 9.55 -4.87 -1.17
N CYS A 67 9.67 -5.70 -0.12
CA CYS A 67 10.88 -5.73 0.70
C CYS A 67 12.10 -6.29 -0.05
N SER A 68 11.87 -6.98 -1.18
CA SER A 68 12.94 -7.44 -2.08
C SER A 68 13.32 -6.41 -3.16
N TRP A 69 12.58 -5.31 -3.26
CA TRP A 69 12.85 -4.30 -4.26
C TRP A 69 14.12 -3.52 -3.92
N LYS A 70 14.93 -3.20 -4.92
CA LYS A 70 16.10 -2.36 -4.70
C LYS A 70 15.66 -1.00 -4.14
N GLY A 71 16.41 -0.53 -3.15
CA GLY A 71 16.16 0.73 -2.47
C GLY A 71 15.02 0.69 -1.45
N VAL A 72 14.37 -0.45 -1.23
CA VAL A 72 13.33 -0.59 -0.20
C VAL A 72 13.89 -1.41 0.97
N VAL A 73 13.68 -0.93 2.20
CA VAL A 73 14.01 -1.66 3.42
C VAL A 73 12.75 -1.76 4.26
N CYS A 74 12.45 -2.98 4.70
CA CYS A 74 11.32 -3.25 5.57
C CYS A 74 11.76 -3.65 6.97
N SER A 75 10.87 -3.42 7.93
CA SER A 75 10.90 -3.99 9.25
C SER A 75 10.79 -5.52 9.19
N ASN A 76 11.78 -6.25 9.69
CA ASN A 76 11.70 -7.70 9.80
C ASN A 76 10.62 -8.17 10.81
N GLN A 77 10.18 -7.28 11.71
CA GLN A 77 9.18 -7.58 12.73
C GLN A 77 7.76 -7.29 12.25
N THR A 78 7.57 -6.19 11.52
CA THR A 78 6.23 -5.67 11.21
C THR A 78 5.87 -5.72 9.72
N GLY A 79 6.86 -5.93 8.83
CA GLY A 79 6.69 -5.90 7.38
C GLY A 79 6.43 -4.51 6.80
N HIS A 80 6.47 -3.46 7.63
CA HIS A 80 6.36 -2.07 7.17
C HIS A 80 7.62 -1.62 6.46
N ILE A 81 7.48 -0.78 5.45
CA ILE A 81 8.61 -0.08 4.83
C ILE A 81 9.13 0.98 5.81
N GLU A 82 10.39 0.84 6.23
CA GLU A 82 11.07 1.76 7.15
C GLU A 82 12.06 2.68 6.42
N MET A 83 12.46 2.35 5.19
CA MET A 83 13.33 3.21 4.40
C MET A 83 13.13 3.02 2.90
N LEU A 84 13.17 4.14 2.18
CA LEU A 84 13.15 4.22 0.73
C LEU A 84 14.33 5.05 0.22
N ASN A 85 15.24 4.41 -0.51
CA ASN A 85 16.44 5.02 -1.08
C ASN A 85 16.32 5.18 -2.60
N LEU A 86 16.21 6.44 -3.04
CA LEU A 86 16.16 6.86 -4.45
C LEU A 86 17.43 7.64 -4.85
N ASN A 87 18.59 7.36 -4.25
CA ASN A 87 19.81 8.10 -4.48
C ASN A 87 20.20 8.17 -5.97
N SER A 88 20.14 9.37 -6.54
CA SER A 88 20.37 9.58 -7.97
C SER A 88 21.82 9.33 -8.40
N ARG A 89 22.78 9.38 -7.48
CA ARG A 89 24.18 9.02 -7.78
C ARG A 89 24.37 7.52 -7.96
N GLN A 90 23.56 6.72 -7.28
CA GLN A 90 23.62 5.26 -7.33
C GLN A 90 22.69 4.70 -8.39
N PHE A 91 21.55 5.34 -8.58
CA PHE A 91 20.46 4.84 -9.39
C PHE A 91 20.09 5.77 -10.53
N GLY A 92 20.89 6.78 -10.90
CA GLY A 92 20.57 7.68 -12.01
C GLY A 92 19.47 8.71 -11.69
N HIS A 93 19.21 9.61 -12.63
CA HIS A 93 18.29 10.72 -12.40
C HIS A 93 16.83 10.29 -12.59
N PHE A 94 16.00 10.59 -11.59
CA PHE A 94 14.55 10.47 -11.68
C PHE A 94 13.98 11.83 -12.09
N ARG A 95 13.20 11.87 -13.18
CA ARG A 95 12.35 13.02 -13.51
C ARG A 95 10.93 12.73 -13.04
N GLY A 96 10.10 13.75 -12.90
CA GLY A 96 8.69 13.59 -12.49
C GLY A 96 8.39 14.27 -11.16
N LYS A 97 7.17 14.06 -10.67
CA LYS A 97 6.68 14.66 -9.43
C LYS A 97 6.49 13.58 -8.39
N ILE A 98 6.99 13.83 -7.20
CA ILE A 98 6.70 12.99 -6.04
C ILE A 98 5.19 13.07 -5.76
N ASN A 99 4.52 11.92 -5.78
CA ASN A 99 3.08 11.84 -5.55
C ASN A 99 2.74 11.86 -4.05
N ALA A 100 1.55 12.38 -3.72
CA ALA A 100 0.90 12.32 -2.41
C ALA A 100 0.80 10.89 -1.84
N SER A 101 0.89 9.86 -2.70
CA SER A 101 0.89 8.45 -2.32
C SER A 101 1.98 8.08 -1.29
N LEU A 102 3.06 8.86 -1.17
CA LEU A 102 4.05 8.68 -0.08
C LEU A 102 3.44 8.82 1.32
N MET A 103 2.29 9.52 1.47
CA MET A 103 1.58 9.63 2.76
C MET A 103 1.07 8.27 3.28
N GLU A 104 0.99 7.25 2.43
CA GLU A 104 0.64 5.89 2.84
C GLU A 104 1.83 5.14 3.48
N LEU A 105 3.07 5.61 3.28
CA LEU A 105 4.27 5.08 3.93
C LEU A 105 4.43 5.70 5.32
N ARG A 106 3.52 5.37 6.23
CA ARG A 106 3.42 6.01 7.56
C ARG A 106 4.60 5.74 8.50
N HIS A 107 5.45 4.79 8.14
CA HIS A 107 6.60 4.34 8.92
C HIS A 107 7.95 4.76 8.30
N LEU A 108 7.90 5.59 7.26
CA LEU A 108 9.06 6.13 6.54
C LEU A 108 9.61 7.41 7.19
#